data_AF-A0A3C0GF60-F1
#
_entry.id   AF-A0A3C0GF60-F1
#
_cell.length_a   1.000
_cell.length_b   1.000
_cell.length_c   1.000
_cell.angle_alpha   90.00
_cell.angle_beta   90.00
_cell.angle_gamma   90.00
#
_symmetry.space_group_name_H-M   'P 1'
#
loop_
_entity.id
_entity.type
_entity.pdbx_description
1 polymer ?
#
loop_
_entity_poly.entity_id
_entity_poly.type
_entity_poly.pdbx_seq_one_letter_code
_entity_poly.pdbx_strand_id
1 'polypeptide(L)'
;MIKKTTNLTELKRLAGLITEDEAMNDEARELEIFIMNDEDMYRRHFMQIVNNFKRKIKRGVYDHDKAPKLVMYMVDEAARRYIKMHGSPTDRVQDVFPKETRLMVANKLADTIYSDIKAGEYNEV
;
A
#
# COMPACT_ATOMS: atom_id res chain seq x y z
N MET A 1 -23.54 -15.37 -12.33
CA MET A 1 -23.34 -14.46 -11.18
C MET A 1 -22.42 -15.13 -10.18
N ILE A 2 -21.15 -14.74 -10.12
CA ILE A 2 -20.22 -15.22 -9.08
C ILE A 2 -20.46 -14.32 -7.87
N LYS A 3 -21.00 -14.87 -6.77
CA LYS A 3 -21.11 -14.15 -5.50
C LYS A 3 -19.69 -13.85 -5.03
N LYS A 4 -19.29 -12.58 -4.96
CA LYS A 4 -18.05 -12.19 -4.28
C LYS A 4 -18.21 -12.55 -2.81
N THR A 5 -17.47 -13.54 -2.33
CA THR A 5 -17.46 -13.90 -0.92
C THR A 5 -16.62 -12.88 -0.16
N THR A 6 -17.27 -11.95 0.53
CA THR A 6 -16.63 -10.97 1.40
C THR A 6 -16.08 -11.67 2.66
N ASN A 7 -14.80 -11.49 2.96
CA ASN A 7 -14.16 -12.08 4.14
C ASN A 7 -14.65 -11.36 5.42
N LEU A 8 -14.67 -12.08 6.55
CA LEU A 8 -15.02 -11.57 7.88
C LEU A 8 -14.35 -10.23 8.23
N THR A 9 -13.10 -10.01 7.85
CA THR A 9 -12.38 -8.73 8.08
C THR A 9 -13.03 -7.59 7.31
N GLU A 10 -13.43 -7.81 6.07
CA GLU A 10 -14.07 -6.83 5.20
C GLU A 10 -15.52 -6.53 5.65
N LEU A 11 -16.22 -7.54 6.18
CA LEU A 11 -17.51 -7.34 6.86
C LEU A 11 -17.40 -6.49 8.12
N LYS A 12 -16.38 -6.73 8.95
CA LYS A 12 -16.14 -5.94 10.18
C LYS A 12 -15.75 -4.49 9.86
N ARG A 13 -14.99 -4.26 8.79
CA ARG A 13 -14.71 -2.91 8.27
C ARG A 13 -15.98 -2.19 7.84
N LEU A 14 -16.81 -2.82 7.01
CA LEU A 14 -18.08 -2.23 6.54
C LEU A 14 -19.06 -1.92 7.68
N ALA A 15 -19.01 -2.72 8.76
CA ALA A 15 -19.83 -2.50 9.95
C ALA A 15 -19.25 -1.45 10.92
N GLY A 16 -18.09 -0.85 10.62
CA GLY A 16 -17.41 0.09 11.52
C GLY A 16 -16.92 -0.55 12.83
N LEU A 17 -16.76 -1.88 12.85
CA LEU A 17 -16.38 -2.65 14.04
C LEU A 17 -14.86 -2.74 14.24
N ILE A 18 -14.09 -2.30 13.25
CA ILE A 18 -12.64 -2.13 13.29
C ILE A 18 -12.31 -0.91 12.45
N THR A 19 -11.42 -0.07 12.96
CA THR A 19 -10.85 1.05 12.20
C THR A 19 -9.88 0.54 11.12
N GLU A 20 -9.56 1.36 10.12
CA GLU A 20 -8.58 1.00 9.07
C GLU A 20 -7.22 0.61 9.68
N ASP A 21 -6.81 1.27 10.75
CA ASP A 21 -5.59 0.95 11.49
C ASP A 21 -5.69 -0.36 12.30
N GLU A 22 -6.81 -0.67 12.93
CA GLU A 22 -6.99 -1.93 13.66
C GLU A 22 -7.07 -3.16 12.74
N ALA A 23 -7.28 -2.97 11.43
CA ALA A 23 -7.36 -4.04 10.46
C ALA A 23 -6.00 -4.46 9.87
N MET A 24 -4.92 -3.72 10.12
CA MET A 24 -3.57 -4.12 9.74
C MET A 24 -2.94 -4.98 10.84
N ASN A 25 -2.35 -6.12 10.46
CA ASN A 25 -1.49 -6.86 11.37
C ASN A 25 -0.19 -6.09 11.65
N ASP A 26 0.52 -6.50 12.69
CA ASP A 26 1.73 -5.81 13.15
C ASP A 26 2.81 -5.79 12.06
N GLU A 27 2.94 -6.86 11.27
CA GLU A 27 3.90 -6.95 10.18
C GLU A 27 3.58 -5.95 9.05
N ALA A 28 2.31 -5.74 8.72
CA ALA A 28 1.89 -4.75 7.73
C ALA A 28 2.20 -3.34 8.22
N ARG A 29 1.92 -3.05 9.50
CA ARG A 29 2.20 -1.74 10.11
C ARG A 29 3.70 -1.47 10.14
N GLU A 30 4.50 -2.46 10.50
CA GLU A 30 5.96 -2.34 10.48
C GLU A 30 6.49 -2.05 9.08
N LEU A 31 6.00 -2.78 8.06
CA LEU A 31 6.41 -2.56 6.68
C LEU A 31 5.98 -1.18 6.15
N GLU A 32 4.79 -0.70 6.52
CA GLU A 32 4.33 0.65 6.21
C GLU A 32 5.27 1.71 6.81
N ILE A 33 5.56 1.61 8.11
CA ILE A 33 6.47 2.52 8.81
C ILE A 33 7.86 2.52 8.15
N PHE A 34 8.36 1.34 7.79
CA PHE A 34 9.62 1.20 7.09
C PHE A 34 9.61 1.95 5.74
N ILE A 35 8.54 1.82 4.95
CA ILE A 35 8.38 2.54 3.67
C ILE A 35 8.35 4.05 3.89
N MET A 36 7.59 4.52 4.88
CA MET A 36 7.41 5.96 5.14
C MET A 36 8.68 6.63 5.66
N ASN A 37 9.57 5.88 6.32
CA ASN A 37 10.84 6.38 6.84
C ASN A 37 12.01 6.25 5.85
N ASP A 38 11.86 5.53 4.73
CA ASP A 38 12.90 5.40 3.71
C ASP A 38 12.79 6.55 2.69
N GLU A 39 13.64 7.57 2.84
CA GLU A 39 13.69 8.74 1.94
C GLU A 39 13.96 8.33 0.47
N ASP A 40 14.72 7.26 0.29
CA ASP A 40 15.08 6.71 -1.01
C ASP A 40 13.86 6.04 -1.67
N MET A 41 12.98 5.38 -0.89
CA MET A 41 11.67 4.91 -1.34
C MET A 41 10.77 6.07 -1.75
N TYR A 42 10.71 7.12 -0.93
CA TYR A 42 9.90 8.30 -1.20
C TYR A 42 10.29 8.94 -2.54
N ARG A 43 11.58 9.22 -2.72
CA ARG A 43 12.10 9.89 -3.93
C ARG A 43 12.00 9.02 -5.17
N ARG A 44 12.39 7.74 -5.09
CA ARG A 44 12.49 6.88 -6.28
C ARG A 44 11.16 6.23 -6.67
N HIS A 45 10.27 5.95 -5.73
CA HIS A 45 9.05 5.19 -6.03
C HIS A 45 7.78 5.99 -5.76
N PHE A 46 7.61 6.48 -4.53
CA PHE A 46 6.36 7.09 -4.10
C PHE A 46 5.96 8.27 -5.00
N MET A 47 6.88 9.21 -5.23
CA MET A 47 6.60 10.37 -6.09
C MET A 47 6.33 10.01 -7.56
N GLN A 48 6.88 8.89 -8.07
CA GLN A 48 6.56 8.42 -9.42
C GLN A 48 5.13 7.89 -9.50
N ILE A 49 4.68 7.18 -8.46
CA ILE A 49 3.31 6.68 -8.32
C ILE A 49 2.32 7.84 -8.22
N VAL A 50 2.60 8.82 -7.34
CA VAL A 50 1.80 10.05 -7.18
C VAL A 50 1.61 10.74 -8.54
N ASN A 51 2.71 10.94 -9.28
CA ASN A 51 2.66 11.57 -10.60
C ASN A 51 1.89 10.73 -11.63
N ASN A 52 1.98 9.40 -11.57
CA ASN A 52 1.17 8.52 -12.42
C ASN A 52 -0.33 8.68 -12.13
N PHE A 53 -0.71 8.70 -10.85
CA PHE A 53 -2.09 8.88 -10.41
C PHE A 53 -2.62 10.25 -10.83
N LYS A 54 -1.88 11.34 -10.54
CA LYS A 54 -2.22 12.71 -11.00
C LYS A 54 -2.53 12.74 -12.49
N ARG A 55 -1.65 12.17 -13.34
CA ARG A 55 -1.85 12.13 -14.80
C ARG A 55 -3.10 11.36 -15.21
N LYS A 56 -3.37 10.21 -14.59
CA LYS A 56 -4.55 9.40 -14.88
C LYS A 56 -5.84 10.06 -14.42
N ILE A 57 -5.84 10.69 -13.24
CA ILE A 57 -6.97 11.44 -12.70
C ILE A 57 -7.29 12.62 -13.61
N LYS A 58 -6.28 13.43 -13.99
CA LYS A 58 -6.43 14.55 -14.94
C LYS A 58 -7.00 14.11 -16.29
N ARG A 59 -6.66 12.91 -16.74
CA ARG A 59 -7.16 12.32 -18.00
C ARG A 59 -8.52 11.64 -17.87
N GLY A 60 -9.09 11.52 -16.66
CA GLY A 60 -10.35 10.80 -16.42
C GLY A 60 -10.26 9.28 -16.62
N VAL A 61 -9.06 8.70 -16.60
CA VAL A 61 -8.81 7.25 -16.82
C VAL A 61 -8.21 6.57 -15.58
N TYR A 62 -8.30 7.23 -14.42
CA TYR A 62 -7.90 6.64 -13.16
C TYR A 62 -8.86 5.53 -12.76
N ASP A 63 -8.30 4.40 -12.34
CA ASP A 63 -9.03 3.21 -11.93
C ASP A 63 -8.42 2.76 -10.60
N HIS A 64 -9.18 2.99 -9.54
CA HIS A 64 -8.71 2.81 -8.17
C HIS A 64 -8.50 1.32 -7.85
N ASP A 65 -9.31 0.41 -8.41
CA ASP A 65 -9.14 -1.03 -8.23
C ASP A 65 -7.78 -1.53 -8.77
N LYS A 66 -7.16 -0.79 -9.69
CA LYS A 66 -5.83 -1.08 -10.25
C LYS A 66 -4.69 -0.39 -9.49
N ALA A 67 -4.99 0.57 -8.63
CA ALA A 67 -4.00 1.36 -7.90
C ALA A 67 -3.11 0.49 -6.98
N PRO A 68 -3.66 -0.43 -6.15
CA PRO A 68 -2.85 -1.29 -5.29
C PRO A 68 -1.84 -2.13 -6.06
N LYS A 69 -2.16 -2.55 -7.30
CA LYS A 69 -1.24 -3.32 -8.15
C LYS A 69 0.02 -2.51 -8.52
N LEU A 70 -0.12 -1.21 -8.76
CA LEU A 70 1.03 -0.36 -9.04
C LEU A 70 1.86 -0.13 -7.77
N VAL A 71 1.20 0.13 -6.65
CA VAL A 71 1.84 0.35 -5.34
C VAL A 71 2.58 -0.91 -4.87
N MET A 72 2.07 -2.10 -5.19
CA MET A 72 2.68 -3.37 -4.81
C MET A 72 4.13 -3.52 -5.26
N TYR A 73 4.54 -2.94 -6.40
CA TYR A 73 5.94 -2.98 -6.84
C TYR A 73 6.88 -2.29 -5.85
N MET A 74 6.46 -1.15 -5.30
CA MET A 74 7.19 -0.42 -4.26
C MET A 74 7.21 -1.21 -2.95
N VAL A 75 6.06 -1.76 -2.54
CA VAL A 75 5.95 -2.57 -1.32
C VAL A 75 6.80 -3.84 -1.38
N ASP A 76 6.85 -4.52 -2.53
CA ASP A 76 7.69 -5.70 -2.75
C ASP A 76 9.19 -5.37 -2.69
N GLU A 77 9.59 -4.20 -3.19
CA GLU A 77 10.97 -3.74 -3.04
C GLU A 77 11.29 -3.40 -1.59
N ALA A 78 10.39 -2.69 -0.89
CA ALA A 78 10.57 -2.35 0.51
C ALA A 78 10.67 -3.60 1.39
N ALA A 79 9.84 -4.61 1.17
CA ALA A 79 9.90 -5.87 1.90
C ALA A 79 11.24 -6.59 1.68
N ARG A 80 11.77 -6.60 0.44
CA ARG A 80 13.12 -7.15 0.16
C ARG A 80 14.21 -6.37 0.87
N ARG A 81 14.11 -5.04 0.93
CA ARG A 81 15.07 -4.18 1.63
C ARG A 81 15.03 -4.40 3.14
N TYR A 82 13.84 -4.50 3.70
CA TYR A 82 13.64 -4.79 5.12
C TYR A 82 14.37 -6.08 5.51
N ILE A 83 14.13 -7.19 4.79
CA ILE A 83 14.79 -8.46 5.09
C ILE A 83 16.30 -8.35 4.97
N LYS A 84 16.80 -7.61 3.99
CA LYS A 84 18.25 -7.38 3.83
C LYS A 84 18.88 -6.64 5.02
N MET A 85 18.13 -5.78 5.70
CA MET A 85 18.64 -4.92 6.78
C MET A 85 18.36 -5.46 8.17
N HIS A 86 17.24 -6.17 8.36
CA HIS A 86 16.74 -6.59 9.67
C HIS A 86 16.56 -8.11 9.81
N GLY A 87 16.55 -8.84 8.69
CA GLY A 87 16.37 -10.29 8.69
C GLY A 87 17.66 -11.10 8.78
N SER A 88 17.49 -12.42 8.88
CA SER A 88 18.52 -13.44 8.74
C SER A 88 18.74 -13.82 7.27
N PRO A 89 19.92 -14.34 6.88
CA PRO A 89 20.14 -14.91 5.53
C PRO A 89 19.15 -15.99 5.10
N THR A 90 18.47 -16.63 6.05
CA THR A 90 17.45 -17.65 5.80
C THR A 90 16.05 -17.09 5.60
N ASP A 91 15.83 -15.84 5.96
CA ASP A 91 14.51 -15.23 5.94
C ASP A 91 14.08 -14.94 4.50
N ARG A 92 12.79 -15.19 4.24
CA ARG A 92 12.20 -14.97 2.93
C ARG A 92 11.05 -14.00 3.07
N VAL A 93 10.91 -13.14 2.07
CA VAL A 93 9.85 -12.12 2.05
C VAL A 93 8.48 -12.73 2.24
N GLN A 94 8.16 -13.87 1.62
CA GLN A 94 6.84 -14.49 1.77
C GLN A 94 6.54 -15.05 3.17
N ASP A 95 7.57 -15.32 3.97
CA ASP A 95 7.43 -15.89 5.31
C ASP A 95 7.24 -14.75 6.32
N VAL A 96 8.01 -13.65 6.19
CA VAL A 96 7.93 -12.46 7.07
C VAL A 96 6.81 -11.51 6.64
N PHE A 97 6.68 -11.28 5.34
CA PHE A 97 5.65 -10.44 4.73
C PHE A 97 4.85 -11.24 3.67
N PRO A 98 3.92 -12.10 4.12
CA PRO A 98 3.00 -12.81 3.24
C PRO A 98 2.34 -11.87 2.23
N LYS A 99 1.92 -12.42 1.09
CA LYS A 99 1.33 -11.62 0.01
C LYS A 99 0.13 -10.79 0.49
N GLU A 100 -0.68 -11.33 1.40
CA GLU A 100 -1.83 -10.65 1.98
C GLU A 100 -1.40 -9.44 2.81
N THR A 101 -0.38 -9.58 3.66
CA THR A 101 0.24 -8.48 4.42
C THR A 101 0.71 -7.35 3.49
N ARG A 102 1.47 -7.69 2.44
CA ARG A 102 1.93 -6.68 1.47
C ARG A 102 0.77 -6.03 0.71
N LEU A 103 -0.27 -6.79 0.42
CA LEU A 103 -1.47 -6.27 -0.23
C LEU A 103 -2.23 -5.31 0.68
N MET A 104 -2.30 -5.56 2.00
CA MET A 104 -2.89 -4.62 2.96
C MET A 104 -2.18 -3.27 2.91
N VAL A 105 -0.84 -3.27 2.97
CA VAL A 105 -0.02 -2.05 2.87
C VAL A 105 -0.24 -1.36 1.52
N ALA A 106 -0.24 -2.12 0.42
CA ALA A 106 -0.43 -1.56 -0.92
C ALA A 106 -1.81 -0.91 -1.12
N ASN A 107 -2.87 -1.47 -0.53
CA ASN A 107 -4.20 -0.86 -0.54
C ASN A 107 -4.20 0.45 0.26
N LYS A 108 -3.75 0.41 1.52
CA LYS A 108 -3.72 1.60 2.38
C LYS A 108 -2.94 2.75 1.74
N LEU A 109 -1.74 2.48 1.24
CA LEU A 109 -0.94 3.50 0.55
C LEU A 109 -1.60 4.00 -0.75
N ALA A 110 -2.30 3.15 -1.50
CA ALA A 110 -3.05 3.58 -2.68
C ALA A 110 -4.19 4.55 -2.31
N ASP A 111 -4.90 4.25 -1.22
CA ASP A 111 -5.98 5.07 -0.67
C ASP A 111 -5.44 6.42 -0.17
N THR A 112 -4.36 6.39 0.61
CA THR A 112 -3.67 7.60 1.09
C THR A 112 -3.21 8.48 -0.06
N ILE A 113 -2.46 7.93 -1.03
CA ILE A 113 -1.98 8.70 -2.19
C ILE A 113 -3.15 9.33 -2.95
N TYR A 114 -4.23 8.57 -3.16
CA TYR A 114 -5.40 9.10 -3.85
C TYR A 114 -6.06 10.24 -3.05
N SER A 115 -6.27 10.04 -1.75
CA SER A 115 -6.85 11.04 -0.85
C SER A 115 -6.02 12.33 -0.83
N ASP A 116 -4.71 12.23 -0.66
CA ASP A 116 -3.79 13.36 -0.63
C ASP A 116 -3.78 14.14 -1.96
N ILE A 117 -3.80 13.45 -3.09
CA ILE A 117 -3.93 14.09 -4.41
C ILE A 117 -5.27 14.85 -4.50
N LYS A 118 -6.36 14.29 -3.96
CA LYS A 118 -7.68 14.92 -3.96
C LYS A 118 -7.77 16.10 -2.99
N ALA A 119 -7.06 16.05 -1.87
CA ALA A 119 -6.90 17.14 -0.92
C ALA A 119 -6.00 18.27 -1.46
N GLY A 120 -5.17 17.96 -2.45
CA GLY A 120 -4.33 18.94 -3.14
C GLY A 120 -2.90 19.04 -2.62
N GLU A 121 -2.49 18.12 -1.75
CA GLU A 121 -1.15 18.04 -1.14
C GLU A 121 -0.01 17.99 -2.19
N TYR A 122 -0.33 17.58 -3.43
CA TYR A 122 0.62 17.47 -4.54
C TYR A 122 0.33 18.41 -5.70
N ASN A 123 -0.46 19.48 -5.52
CA ASN A 123 -0.83 20.38 -6.62
C ASN A 123 0.31 21.31 -7.09
N GLU A 124 1.33 21.55 -6.24
CA GLU A 124 2.39 22.53 -6.50
C GLU A 124 3.69 21.94 -7.08
N VAL A 125 3.68 20.66 -7.49
CA VAL A 125 4.82 19.98 -8.15
C VAL A 125 4.56 19.74 -9.62
#